data_AF-A0AA42UJ91-F1
#
_entry.id   AF-A0AA42UJ91-F1
#
_cell.length_a   1.000
_cell.length_b   1.000
_cell.length_c   1.000
_cell.angle_alpha   90.00
_cell.angle_beta   90.00
_cell.angle_gamma   90.00
#
_symmetry.space_group_name_H-M   'P 1'
#
loop_
_entity.id
_entity.type
_entity.pdbx_description
1 polymer ?
#
loop_
_entity_poly.entity_id
_entity_poly.type
_entity_poly.pdbx_seq_one_letter_code
_entity_poly.pdbx_strand_id
1 'polypeptide(L)'
;MGFFSFVTADTNESIPCFESGRSRPVNMLQPNGLPSILEPAYQGYGQFGGVNCYKWLGSINAPLLGLSPDLSEDELVFLGINLDTGYVLRRVTDGQLFQVFHTCPALPGIIQLPQTYSVPAKEFNGMSANDAVESGLCERIKLSSLYPQYLPLKFSFQADAVYESLPGSKACIYQGYFYEDAN
;
A
#
# COMPACT_ATOMS: atom_id res chain seq x y z
N MET A 1 6.29 -15.98 1.69
CA MET A 1 5.96 -14.59 1.35
C MET A 1 6.87 -14.19 0.20
N GLY A 2 6.33 -13.57 -0.85
CA GLY A 2 7.13 -13.06 -1.98
C GLY A 2 7.81 -11.73 -1.63
N PHE A 3 8.69 -11.25 -2.49
CA PHE A 3 9.32 -9.94 -2.33
C PHE A 3 8.28 -8.81 -2.45
N PHE A 4 8.39 -7.80 -1.60
CA PHE A 4 7.81 -6.50 -1.91
C PHE A 4 8.63 -5.90 -3.04
N SER A 5 7.95 -5.46 -4.08
CA SER A 5 8.62 -4.92 -5.24
C SER A 5 7.87 -3.76 -5.81
N PHE A 6 8.64 -2.76 -6.21
CA PHE A 6 8.17 -1.45 -6.57
C PHE A 6 8.78 -1.04 -7.90
N VAL A 7 8.09 -0.15 -8.60
CA VAL A 7 8.69 0.65 -9.67
C VAL A 7 8.93 2.07 -9.18
N THR A 8 9.96 2.72 -9.70
CA THR A 8 10.21 4.13 -9.42
C THR A 8 9.08 5.02 -9.94
N ALA A 9 8.85 6.14 -9.26
CA ALA A 9 7.77 7.08 -9.55
C ALA A 9 8.06 7.94 -10.79
N ASP A 10 9.33 8.16 -11.12
CA ASP A 10 9.81 8.99 -12.22
C ASP A 10 9.96 8.22 -13.53
N THR A 11 10.63 7.07 -13.50
CA THR A 11 10.97 6.28 -14.69
C THR A 11 10.12 5.02 -14.86
N ASN A 12 9.31 4.67 -13.85
CA ASN A 12 8.52 3.42 -13.84
C ASN A 12 9.40 2.17 -14.04
N GLU A 13 10.66 2.26 -13.60
CA GLU A 13 11.64 1.17 -13.69
C GLU A 13 11.56 0.31 -12.42
N SER A 14 11.69 -1.01 -12.59
CA SER A 14 11.73 -1.95 -11.46
C SER A 14 12.87 -1.60 -10.50
N ILE A 15 12.59 -1.66 -9.21
CA ILE A 15 13.63 -1.55 -8.18
C ILE A 15 14.22 -2.96 -7.96
N PRO A 16 15.47 -3.23 -8.37
CA PRO A 16 16.09 -4.53 -8.21
C PRO A 16 16.31 -4.86 -6.74
N CYS A 17 15.94 -6.08 -6.34
CA CYS A 17 16.37 -6.62 -5.06
C CYS A 17 17.86 -7.04 -5.13
N PHE A 18 18.52 -7.10 -3.97
CA PHE A 18 19.92 -7.49 -3.84
C PHE A 18 20.23 -8.83 -4.48
N GLU A 19 19.33 -9.80 -4.30
CA GLU A 19 19.43 -11.16 -4.82
C GLU A 19 19.42 -11.22 -6.35
N SER A 20 18.94 -10.18 -7.03
CA SER A 20 18.99 -10.09 -8.51
C SER A 20 20.41 -9.89 -9.06
N GLY A 21 21.39 -9.53 -8.21
CA GLY A 21 22.73 -9.14 -8.64
C GLY A 21 22.79 -7.80 -9.38
N ARG A 22 21.65 -7.11 -9.53
CA ARG A 22 21.50 -5.82 -10.24
C ARG A 22 21.10 -4.68 -9.32
N SER A 23 21.14 -4.90 -8.00
CA SER A 23 20.76 -3.89 -7.01
C SER A 23 21.62 -2.64 -7.12
N ARG A 24 20.96 -1.50 -7.00
CA ARG A 24 21.58 -0.18 -7.05
C ARG A 24 20.87 0.77 -6.08
N PRO A 25 21.51 1.87 -5.67
CA PRO A 25 20.93 2.76 -4.69
C PRO A 25 19.60 3.35 -5.15
N VAL A 26 18.62 3.42 -4.24
CA VAL A 26 17.29 3.96 -4.49
C VAL A 26 16.87 4.87 -3.34
N ASN A 27 16.18 5.95 -3.65
CA ASN A 27 15.71 6.93 -2.69
C ASN A 27 14.21 6.74 -2.44
N MET A 28 13.82 6.50 -1.19
CA MET A 28 12.43 6.66 -0.75
C MET A 28 12.18 8.14 -0.50
N LEU A 29 11.32 8.75 -1.30
CA LEU A 29 11.05 10.19 -1.25
C LEU A 29 10.13 10.52 -0.08
N GLN A 30 10.32 11.70 0.52
CA GLN A 30 9.51 12.17 1.64
C GLN A 30 8.77 13.48 1.28
N PRO A 31 7.54 13.69 1.78
CA PRO A 31 6.79 14.91 1.52
C PRO A 31 7.37 16.11 2.27
N ASN A 32 6.88 17.30 1.92
CA ASN A 32 7.18 18.58 2.58
C ASN A 32 8.67 18.97 2.53
N GLY A 33 9.37 18.56 1.47
CA GLY A 33 10.80 18.86 1.28
C GLY A 33 11.73 18.18 2.28
N LEU A 34 11.25 17.15 3.00
CA LEU A 34 12.12 16.33 3.83
C LEU A 34 13.12 15.56 2.95
N PRO A 35 14.37 15.35 3.42
CA PRO A 35 15.37 14.64 2.64
C PRO A 35 14.91 13.21 2.34
N SER A 36 15.24 12.70 1.15
CA SER A 36 14.95 11.30 0.83
C SER A 36 15.72 10.34 1.72
N ILE A 37 15.19 9.15 1.89
CA ILE A 37 15.85 8.05 2.62
C ILE A 37 16.54 7.16 1.59
N LEU A 38 17.88 7.16 1.63
CA LEU A 38 18.71 6.36 0.74
C LEU A 38 18.74 4.90 1.20
N GLU A 39 18.38 4.00 0.29
CA GLU A 39 18.62 2.56 0.41
C GLU A 39 19.74 2.16 -0.56
N PRO A 40 20.94 1.82 -0.06
CA PRO A 40 22.07 1.49 -0.93
C PRO A 40 21.86 0.18 -1.72
N ALA A 41 21.14 -0.79 -1.16
CA ALA A 41 20.98 -2.11 -1.76
C ALA A 41 19.70 -2.80 -1.26
N TYR A 42 18.58 -2.49 -1.91
CA TYR A 42 17.25 -2.94 -1.51
C TYR A 42 17.15 -4.47 -1.40
N GLN A 43 16.72 -4.99 -0.25
CA GLN A 43 16.63 -6.43 0.03
C GLN A 43 15.28 -7.06 -0.33
N GLY A 44 14.32 -6.29 -0.88
CA GLY A 44 13.01 -6.84 -1.25
C GLY A 44 11.99 -7.01 -0.12
N TYR A 45 12.29 -6.55 1.10
CA TYR A 45 11.40 -6.69 2.28
C TYR A 45 10.78 -5.37 2.76
N GLY A 46 10.65 -4.39 1.87
CA GLY A 46 10.03 -3.09 2.19
C GLY A 46 10.81 -2.26 3.22
N GLN A 47 12.13 -2.50 3.35
CA GLN A 47 13.01 -1.68 4.17
C GLN A 47 13.87 -0.79 3.27
N PHE A 48 13.90 0.51 3.58
CA PHE A 48 14.69 1.51 2.88
C PHE A 48 15.43 2.36 3.90
N GLY A 49 16.77 2.31 3.91
CA GLY A 49 17.59 3.07 4.86
C GLY A 49 17.25 2.77 6.32
N GLY A 50 16.87 1.52 6.63
CA GLY A 50 16.42 1.09 7.96
C GLY A 50 14.96 1.44 8.31
N VAL A 51 14.21 2.07 7.39
CA VAL A 51 12.79 2.40 7.58
C VAL A 51 11.90 1.37 6.89
N ASN A 52 10.97 0.78 7.64
CA ASN A 52 9.89 -0.01 7.06
C ASN A 52 8.92 0.92 6.31
N CYS A 53 8.84 0.80 4.98
CA CYS A 53 8.07 1.72 4.14
C CYS A 53 6.57 1.67 4.44
N TYR A 54 6.03 0.52 4.84
CA TYR A 54 4.61 0.41 5.17
C TYR A 54 4.28 0.99 6.54
N LYS A 55 5.14 0.80 7.54
CA LYS A 55 5.03 1.53 8.81
C LYS A 55 5.06 3.03 8.59
N TRP A 56 6.02 3.50 7.78
CA TRP A 56 6.13 4.91 7.39
C TRP A 56 4.85 5.40 6.71
N LEU A 57 4.35 4.65 5.72
CA LEU A 57 3.15 4.99 4.97
C LEU A 57 1.91 5.09 5.87
N GLY A 58 1.72 4.13 6.77
CA GLY A 58 0.65 4.17 7.76
C GLY A 58 0.78 5.36 8.71
N SER A 59 1.99 5.64 9.19
CA SER A 59 2.26 6.73 10.12
C SER A 59 1.95 8.12 9.53
N ILE A 60 2.40 8.40 8.31
CA ILE A 60 2.18 9.72 7.70
C ILE A 60 0.71 9.93 7.29
N ASN A 61 -0.03 8.85 7.03
CA ASN A 61 -1.43 8.94 6.59
C ASN A 61 -2.41 8.83 7.75
N ALA A 62 -2.10 8.17 8.87
CA ALA A 62 -3.04 7.96 9.98
C ALA A 62 -3.76 9.25 10.45
N PRO A 63 -3.07 10.40 10.65
CA PRO A 63 -3.75 11.65 10.98
C PRO A 63 -4.69 12.15 9.88
N LEU A 64 -4.32 11.94 8.61
CA LEU A 64 -5.11 12.34 7.44
C LEU A 64 -6.41 11.52 7.32
N LEU A 65 -6.43 10.33 7.92
CA LEU A 65 -7.59 9.43 7.97
C LEU A 65 -8.42 9.60 9.24
N GLY A 66 -8.05 10.53 10.13
CA GLY A 66 -8.73 10.75 11.41
C GLY A 66 -8.51 9.63 12.43
N LEU A 67 -7.39 8.92 12.36
CA LEU A 67 -7.03 7.86 13.30
C LEU A 67 -6.27 8.40 14.51
N SER A 68 -6.29 7.64 15.61
CA SER A 68 -5.55 7.95 16.85
C SER A 68 -4.04 8.03 16.57
N PRO A 69 -3.29 8.92 17.26
CA PRO A 69 -1.83 8.93 17.17
C PRO A 69 -1.16 7.72 17.87
N ASP A 70 -1.89 6.99 18.70
CA ASP A 70 -1.44 5.90 19.57
C ASP A 70 -1.57 4.49 18.95
N LEU A 71 -1.62 4.41 17.61
CA LEU A 71 -1.56 3.14 16.89
C LEU A 71 -0.25 2.39 17.17
N SER A 72 -0.36 1.08 17.41
CA SER A 72 0.79 0.20 17.53
C SER A 72 1.56 0.10 16.21
N GLU A 73 2.82 -0.37 16.29
CA GLU A 73 3.65 -0.57 15.10
C GLU A 73 3.00 -1.51 14.08
N ASP A 74 2.40 -2.60 14.54
CA ASP A 74 1.70 -3.55 13.68
C ASP A 74 0.50 -2.91 12.99
N GLU A 75 -0.30 -2.12 13.72
CA GLU A 75 -1.43 -1.38 13.13
C GLU A 75 -0.98 -0.40 12.05
N LEU A 76 0.15 0.28 12.25
CA LEU A 76 0.72 1.19 11.24
C LEU A 76 1.21 0.43 10.01
N VAL A 77 1.88 -0.71 10.19
CA VAL A 77 2.32 -1.57 9.08
C VAL A 77 1.11 -2.06 8.27
N PHE A 78 0.09 -2.62 8.95
CA PHE A 78 -1.10 -3.12 8.27
C PHE A 78 -1.90 -2.02 7.59
N LEU A 79 -2.00 -0.84 8.21
CA LEU A 79 -2.61 0.33 7.59
C LEU A 79 -1.88 0.72 6.31
N GLY A 80 -0.54 0.80 6.34
CA GLY A 80 0.27 1.10 5.17
C GLY A 80 0.05 0.08 4.04
N ILE A 81 0.10 -1.21 4.34
CA ILE A 81 -0.17 -2.28 3.37
C ILE A 81 -1.57 -2.11 2.76
N ASN A 82 -2.58 -1.83 3.59
CA ASN A 82 -3.96 -1.69 3.14
C ASN A 82 -4.16 -0.44 2.26
N LEU A 83 -3.48 0.67 2.56
CA LEU A 83 -3.52 1.89 1.74
C LEU A 83 -2.87 1.68 0.36
N ASP A 84 -1.72 1.00 0.33
CA ASP A 84 -0.97 0.77 -0.91
C ASP A 84 -1.65 -0.27 -1.80
N THR A 85 -2.09 -1.40 -1.22
CA THR A 85 -2.54 -2.58 -1.98
C THR A 85 -4.01 -2.91 -1.79
N GLY A 86 -4.61 -2.53 -0.67
CA GLY A 86 -5.92 -2.98 -0.22
C GLY A 86 -7.13 -2.39 -0.94
N TYR A 87 -8.26 -3.06 -0.71
CA TYR A 87 -9.59 -2.70 -1.21
C TYR A 87 -10.59 -2.71 -0.07
N VAL A 88 -11.63 -1.91 -0.21
CA VAL A 88 -12.87 -2.03 0.56
C VAL A 88 -13.99 -2.49 -0.36
N LEU A 89 -15.02 -3.07 0.25
CA LEU A 89 -16.25 -3.42 -0.47
C LEU A 89 -17.27 -2.31 -0.28
N ARG A 90 -17.86 -1.84 -1.39
CA ARG A 90 -19.04 -0.97 -1.37
C ARG A 90 -20.25 -1.79 -1.74
N ARG A 91 -21.25 -1.84 -0.86
CA ARG A 91 -22.54 -2.46 -1.18
C ARG A 91 -23.32 -1.58 -2.15
N VAL A 92 -23.82 -2.18 -3.22
CA VAL A 92 -24.43 -1.45 -4.35
C VAL A 92 -25.74 -0.75 -3.96
N THR A 93 -26.52 -1.35 -3.04
CA THR A 93 -27.85 -0.86 -2.71
C THR A 93 -27.87 0.44 -1.91
N ASP A 94 -26.87 0.65 -1.04
CA ASP A 94 -26.85 1.78 -0.08
C ASP A 94 -25.49 2.47 0.05
N GLY A 95 -24.46 1.99 -0.65
CA GLY A 95 -23.12 2.57 -0.61
C GLY A 95 -22.34 2.26 0.66
N GLN A 96 -22.84 1.40 1.56
CA GLN A 96 -22.13 1.05 2.80
C GLN A 96 -20.77 0.44 2.47
N LEU A 97 -19.73 0.93 3.15
CA LEU A 97 -18.36 0.47 3.01
C LEU A 97 -18.00 -0.59 4.06
N PHE A 98 -17.27 -1.61 3.62
CA PHE A 98 -16.77 -2.70 4.46
C PHE A 98 -15.26 -2.91 4.25
N GLN A 99 -14.52 -2.95 5.34
CA GLN A 99 -13.10 -3.32 5.36
C GLN A 99 -12.98 -4.78 5.78
N VAL A 100 -12.80 -5.67 4.80
CA VAL A 100 -12.60 -7.10 5.03
C VAL A 100 -11.11 -7.37 5.16
N PHE A 101 -10.60 -7.40 6.39
CA PHE A 101 -9.19 -7.66 6.66
C PHE A 101 -8.97 -8.09 8.10
N HIS A 102 -8.21 -9.16 8.32
CA HIS A 102 -8.01 -9.79 9.63
C HIS A 102 -7.46 -8.83 10.69
N THR A 103 -6.48 -7.98 10.36
CA THR A 103 -5.85 -7.05 11.31
C THR A 103 -5.58 -5.70 10.65
N CYS A 104 -6.35 -4.67 10.98
CA CYS A 104 -6.14 -3.28 10.55
C CYS A 104 -6.84 -2.34 11.55
N PRO A 105 -6.35 -1.11 11.79
CA PRO A 105 -7.14 -0.12 12.51
C PRO A 105 -8.47 0.15 11.80
N ALA A 106 -9.53 0.31 12.59
CA ALA A 106 -10.86 0.65 12.10
C ALA A 106 -10.86 2.06 11.51
N LEU A 107 -11.28 2.19 10.26
CA LEU A 107 -11.38 3.48 9.58
C LEU A 107 -12.73 4.15 9.84
N PRO A 108 -12.78 5.47 10.12
CA PRO A 108 -14.03 6.18 10.33
C PRO A 108 -15.01 5.99 9.16
N GLY A 109 -16.25 5.62 9.47
CA GLY A 109 -17.32 5.43 8.48
C GLY A 109 -17.27 4.12 7.68
N ILE A 110 -16.33 3.21 7.99
CA ILE A 110 -16.21 1.90 7.33
C ILE A 110 -16.46 0.80 8.35
N ILE A 111 -17.33 -0.16 8.01
CA ILE A 111 -17.59 -1.32 8.87
C ILE A 111 -16.42 -2.29 8.74
N GLN A 112 -15.72 -2.54 9.84
CA GLN A 112 -14.64 -3.52 9.86
C GLN A 112 -15.20 -4.94 10.00
N LEU A 113 -14.73 -5.82 9.11
CA LEU A 113 -14.99 -7.26 9.15
C LEU A 113 -13.64 -7.97 9.32
N PRO A 114 -13.24 -8.33 10.56
CA PRO A 114 -11.91 -8.88 10.87
C PRO A 114 -11.82 -10.36 10.48
N GLN A 115 -11.96 -10.63 9.18
CA GLN A 115 -12.02 -11.97 8.61
C GLN A 115 -11.41 -12.01 7.22
N THR A 116 -11.25 -13.21 6.66
CA THR A 116 -10.82 -13.39 5.27
C THR A 116 -12.01 -13.28 4.31
N TYR A 117 -11.72 -13.06 3.03
CA TYR A 117 -12.75 -12.85 2.01
C TYR A 117 -13.63 -14.07 1.73
N SER A 118 -13.20 -15.26 2.14
CA SER A 118 -13.93 -16.52 1.99
C SER A 118 -14.90 -16.81 3.14
N VAL A 119 -14.86 -16.04 4.22
CA VAL A 119 -15.74 -16.25 5.39
C VAL A 119 -17.09 -15.57 5.14
N PRO A 120 -18.23 -16.28 5.30
CA PRO A 120 -19.56 -15.70 5.28
C PRO A 120 -19.75 -14.55 6.28
N ALA A 121 -20.49 -13.52 5.88
CA ALA A 121 -20.85 -12.39 6.74
C ALA A 121 -22.36 -12.09 6.67
N LYS A 122 -22.94 -11.71 7.81
CA LYS A 122 -24.36 -11.29 7.89
C LYS A 122 -24.60 -10.02 7.04
N GLU A 123 -23.59 -9.17 6.93
CA GLU A 123 -23.57 -7.94 6.14
C GLU A 123 -23.77 -8.21 4.64
N PHE A 124 -23.46 -9.43 4.20
CA PHE A 124 -23.61 -9.92 2.84
C PHE A 124 -24.68 -11.01 2.73
N ASN A 125 -25.69 -11.01 3.60
CA ASN A 125 -26.79 -11.98 3.60
C ASN A 125 -26.31 -13.45 3.72
N GLY A 126 -25.23 -13.69 4.46
CA GLY A 126 -24.62 -15.01 4.63
C GLY A 126 -23.70 -15.43 3.49
N MET A 127 -23.44 -14.56 2.51
CA MET A 127 -22.41 -14.76 1.49
C MET A 127 -21.02 -14.42 2.04
N SER A 128 -19.98 -15.00 1.44
CA SER A 128 -18.62 -14.50 1.65
C SER A 128 -18.40 -13.16 0.92
N ALA A 129 -17.35 -12.44 1.28
CA ALA A 129 -16.97 -11.21 0.58
C ALA A 129 -16.64 -11.46 -0.91
N ASN A 130 -16.11 -12.64 -1.24
CA ASN A 130 -15.89 -13.05 -2.62
C ASN A 130 -17.23 -13.22 -3.36
N ASP A 131 -18.14 -14.02 -2.80
CA ASP A 131 -19.45 -14.27 -3.42
C ASP A 131 -20.30 -12.99 -3.52
N ALA A 132 -20.18 -12.08 -2.55
CA ALA A 132 -20.84 -10.77 -2.58
C ALA A 132 -20.34 -9.91 -3.75
N VAL A 133 -19.05 -9.97 -4.07
CA VAL A 133 -18.51 -9.27 -5.24
C VAL A 133 -18.92 -9.96 -6.54
N GLU A 134 -18.85 -11.30 -6.60
CA GLU A 134 -19.22 -12.07 -7.80
C GLU A 134 -20.70 -11.96 -8.16
N SER A 135 -21.58 -11.90 -7.15
CA SER A 135 -23.02 -11.72 -7.33
C SER A 135 -23.44 -10.29 -7.68
N GLY A 136 -22.51 -9.32 -7.62
CA GLY A 136 -22.81 -7.90 -7.80
C GLY A 136 -23.49 -7.24 -6.61
N LEU A 137 -23.56 -7.90 -5.45
CA LEU A 137 -24.04 -7.28 -4.20
C LEU A 137 -23.09 -6.16 -3.75
N CYS A 138 -21.79 -6.38 -3.92
CA CYS A 138 -20.74 -5.44 -3.60
C CYS A 138 -19.79 -5.24 -4.79
N GLU A 139 -19.10 -4.11 -4.80
CA GLU A 139 -17.99 -3.84 -5.71
C GLU A 139 -16.71 -3.53 -4.91
N ARG A 140 -15.55 -3.80 -5.53
CA ARG A 140 -14.25 -3.51 -4.93
C ARG A 140 -13.84 -2.08 -5.26
N ILE A 141 -13.49 -1.32 -4.24
CA ILE A 141 -12.95 0.04 -4.37
C ILE A 141 -11.58 0.07 -3.75
N LYS A 142 -10.60 0.67 -4.44
CA LYS A 142 -9.26 0.86 -3.90
C LYS A 142 -9.34 1.75 -2.65
N LEU A 143 -8.81 1.29 -1.52
CA LEU A 143 -8.94 2.04 -0.26
C LEU A 143 -8.43 3.47 -0.39
N SER A 144 -7.22 3.65 -0.94
CA SER A 144 -6.60 4.97 -1.12
C SER A 144 -7.42 5.93 -1.98
N SER A 145 -8.31 5.43 -2.86
CA SER A 145 -9.17 6.31 -3.67
C SER A 145 -10.27 7.00 -2.86
N LEU A 146 -10.56 6.53 -1.64
CA LEU A 146 -11.51 7.17 -0.73
C LEU A 146 -10.93 8.38 0.00
N TYR A 147 -9.62 8.58 -0.05
CA TYR A 147 -8.91 9.62 0.70
C TYR A 147 -8.07 10.47 -0.27
N PRO A 148 -8.64 11.54 -0.85
CA PRO A 148 -7.92 12.40 -1.81
C PRO A 148 -6.63 13.00 -1.27
N GLN A 149 -6.52 13.15 0.05
CA GLN A 149 -5.34 13.64 0.76
C GLN A 149 -4.25 12.59 0.98
N TYR A 150 -4.47 11.35 0.54
CA TYR A 150 -3.53 10.23 0.69
C TYR A 150 -2.15 10.54 0.08
N LEU A 151 -1.12 10.21 0.86
CA LEU A 151 0.28 10.35 0.47
C LEU A 151 0.86 8.97 0.10
N PRO A 152 1.10 8.68 -1.20
CA PRO A 152 1.60 7.38 -1.65
C PRO A 152 3.09 7.19 -1.41
N LEU A 153 3.54 5.93 -1.42
CA LEU A 153 4.96 5.62 -1.54
C LEU A 153 5.50 6.15 -2.87
N LYS A 154 6.69 6.76 -2.84
CA LYS A 154 7.40 7.23 -4.04
C LYS A 154 8.86 6.88 -3.91
N PHE A 155 9.41 6.28 -4.96
CA PHE A 155 10.81 5.92 -5.05
C PHE A 155 11.44 6.50 -6.31
N SER A 156 12.72 6.86 -6.26
CA SER A 156 13.45 7.33 -7.44
C SER A 156 14.92 6.91 -7.34
N PHE A 157 15.56 6.69 -8.48
CA PHE A 157 17.02 6.53 -8.54
C PHE A 157 17.76 7.88 -8.49
N GLN A 158 17.04 8.99 -8.69
CA GLN A 158 17.57 10.34 -8.61
C GLN A 158 17.47 10.86 -7.17
N ALA A 159 18.58 11.37 -6.64
CA ALA A 159 18.64 11.86 -5.26
C ALA A 159 17.97 13.24 -5.07
N ASP A 160 17.82 14.00 -6.14
CA ASP A 160 17.19 15.31 -6.20
C ASP A 160 15.71 15.26 -6.64
N ALA A 161 15.14 14.06 -6.79
CA ALA A 161 13.72 13.88 -7.07
C ALA A 161 12.86 14.46 -5.94
N VAL A 162 11.86 15.25 -6.33
CA VAL A 162 10.96 15.94 -5.41
C VAL A 162 9.67 15.15 -5.25
N TYR A 163 9.27 14.87 -4.02
CA TYR A 163 8.07 14.06 -3.74
C TYR A 163 6.81 14.65 -4.39
N GLU A 164 6.59 15.97 -4.29
CA GLU A 164 5.39 16.64 -4.78
C GLU A 164 5.29 16.67 -6.32
N SER A 165 6.38 16.50 -7.06
CA SER A 165 6.38 16.58 -8.53
C SER A 165 6.11 15.24 -9.22
N LEU A 166 6.08 14.13 -8.47
CA LEU A 166 5.98 12.78 -9.01
C LEU A 166 4.68 12.07 -8.62
N PRO A 167 4.18 11.12 -9.43
CA PRO A 167 3.06 10.26 -9.04
C PRO A 167 3.47 9.25 -7.94
N GLY A 168 2.51 8.48 -7.43
CA GLY A 168 2.82 7.33 -6.57
C GLY A 168 3.56 6.23 -7.32
N SER A 169 4.55 5.61 -6.68
CA SER A 169 5.14 4.36 -7.14
C SER A 169 4.09 3.24 -7.15
N LYS A 170 4.30 2.23 -8.00
CA LYS A 170 3.38 1.09 -8.15
C LYS A 170 4.07 -0.20 -7.74
N ALA A 171 3.28 -1.23 -7.45
CA ALA A 171 3.80 -2.59 -7.32
C ALA A 171 4.44 -3.04 -8.66
N CYS A 172 5.59 -3.70 -8.57
CA CYS A 172 6.28 -4.25 -9.73
C CYS A 172 5.89 -5.72 -9.93
N ILE A 173 5.38 -6.04 -11.12
CA ILE A 173 4.97 -7.41 -11.50
C ILE A 173 6.16 -8.38 -11.60
N TYR A 174 7.37 -7.85 -11.81
CA TYR A 174 8.59 -8.63 -11.96
C TYR A 174 9.28 -8.93 -10.64
N GLN A 175 8.70 -8.51 -9.51
CA GLN A 175 9.24 -8.75 -8.16
C GLN A 175 10.68 -8.28 -7.97
N GLY A 176 11.17 -7.33 -8.78
CA GLY A 176 12.54 -6.82 -8.71
C GLY A 176 13.60 -7.85 -9.10
N TYR A 177 13.18 -8.98 -9.70
CA TYR A 177 14.03 -10.12 -10.01
C TYR A 177 13.85 -10.60 -11.45
N PHE A 178 12.59 -10.71 -11.91
CA PHE A 178 12.21 -11.37 -13.16
C PHE A 178 12.07 -10.42 -14.36
N TYR A 179 12.69 -9.23 -14.34
CA TYR A 179 12.63 -8.31 -15.47
C TYR A 179 13.88 -8.43 -16.36
N GLU A 180 13.67 -8.33 -17.67
CA GLU A 180 14.74 -8.27 -18.67
C GLU A 180 15.41 -6.89 -18.63
N ASP A 181 16.72 -6.85 -18.84
CA ASP A 181 17.42 -5.57 -19.00
C ASP A 181 16.90 -4.89 -20.29
N ALA A 182 16.65 -3.59 -20.22
CA ALA A 182 16.43 -2.82 -21.45
C ALA A 182 17.74 -2.84 -22.24
N ASN A 183 17.74 -3.56 -23.37
CA ASN A 183 18.87 -3.61 -24.31
C ASN A 183 19.31 -2.21 -24.77
#